data_AF-A0A7Y1T3K1-F1
#
_entry.id   AF-A0A7Y1T3K1-F1
#
_cell.length_a   1.000
_cell.length_b   1.000
_cell.length_c   1.000
_cell.angle_alpha   90.00
_cell.angle_beta   90.00
_cell.angle_gamma   90.00
#
_symmetry.space_group_name_H-M   'P 1'
#
loop_
_entity.id
_entity.type
_entity.pdbx_description
1 polymer ?
#
loop_
_entity_poly.entity_id
_entity_poly.type
_entity_poly.pdbx_seq_one_letter_code
_entity_poly.pdbx_strand_id
1 'polypeptide(L)'
;MSAKYEQSIAFKYSGLYWMFTSLFLIIGILNFVYVHSVPGLFYTILALAYAPFFQKMIIRKIGFRISRWILIVLGLIILWATLAVGDLFELFEAWMLH
;
A
#
# COMPACT_ATOMS: atom_id res chain seq x y z
N MET A 1 11.29 27.16 9.24
CA MET A 1 10.07 26.72 8.51
C MET A 1 9.16 26.03 9.52
N SER A 2 8.00 26.62 9.85
CA SER A 2 7.19 26.21 11.01
C SER A 2 6.50 24.86 10.79
N ALA A 3 6.56 23.97 11.77
CA ALA A 3 5.92 22.65 11.80
C ALA A 3 4.42 22.67 11.45
N LYS A 4 3.77 23.84 11.56
CA LYS A 4 2.36 24.06 11.17
C LYS A 4 2.13 23.98 9.65
N TYR A 5 3.15 24.32 8.84
CA TYR A 5 3.08 24.30 7.38
C TYR A 5 3.27 22.88 6.82
N GLU A 6 4.08 22.04 7.46
CA GLU A 6 4.17 20.60 7.13
C GLU A 6 2.86 19.86 7.45
N GLN A 7 2.15 20.28 8.51
CA GLN A 7 0.89 19.67 8.91
C GLN A 7 -0.28 20.03 7.98
N SER A 8 -0.31 21.23 7.40
CA SER A 8 -1.40 21.66 6.51
C SER A 8 -1.37 20.95 5.14
N ILE A 9 -0.18 20.64 4.61
CA ILE A 9 -0.03 19.85 3.38
C ILE A 9 -0.36 18.37 3.61
N ALA A 10 -0.08 17.85 4.81
CA ALA A 10 -0.40 16.46 5.16
C ALA A 10 -1.92 16.21 5.28
N PHE A 11 -2.71 17.23 5.65
CA PHE A 11 -4.15 17.07 5.88
C PHE A 11 -4.98 17.09 4.58
N LYS A 12 -4.56 17.86 3.57
CA LYS A 12 -5.33 18.04 2.33
C LYS A 12 -5.26 16.87 1.34
N TYR A 13 -4.29 15.96 1.52
CA TYR A 13 -4.13 14.75 0.71
C TYR A 13 -4.40 13.45 1.49
N SER A 14 -4.76 13.52 2.78
CA SER A 14 -4.76 12.37 3.69
C SER A 14 -5.74 11.25 3.29
N GLY A 15 -6.94 11.59 2.83
CA GLY A 15 -7.99 10.60 2.56
C GLY A 15 -7.62 9.57 1.51
N LEU A 16 -7.06 10.01 0.37
CA LEU A 16 -6.69 9.11 -0.73
C LEU A 16 -5.52 8.18 -0.35
N TYR A 17 -4.51 8.71 0.34
CA TYR A 17 -3.40 7.89 0.83
C TYR A 17 -3.88 6.86 1.85
N TRP A 18 -4.78 7.23 2.76
CA TRP A 18 -5.39 6.29 3.69
C TRP A 18 -6.24 5.24 2.98
N MET A 19 -7.02 5.60 1.95
CA MET A 19 -7.76 4.63 1.13
C MET A 19 -6.83 3.62 0.48
N PHE A 20 -5.76 4.07 -0.20
CA PHE A 20 -4.79 3.16 -0.83
C PHE A 20 -4.03 2.31 0.20
N THR A 21 -3.67 2.90 1.35
CA THR A 21 -3.05 2.16 2.45
C THR A 21 -3.95 1.03 2.91
N SER A 22 -5.22 1.33 3.23
CA SER A 22 -6.19 0.33 3.67
C SER A 22 -6.42 -0.75 2.61
N LEU A 23 -6.59 -0.34 1.35
CA LEU A 23 -6.83 -1.27 0.24
C LEU A 23 -5.65 -2.24 0.06
N PHE A 24 -4.42 -1.74 -0.04
CA PHE A 24 -3.24 -2.60 -0.23
C PHE A 24 -2.92 -3.41 1.02
N LEU A 25 -3.22 -2.91 2.21
CA LEU A 25 -3.03 -3.63 3.46
C LEU A 25 -4.02 -4.80 3.58
N ILE A 26 -5.28 -4.59 3.20
CA ILE A 26 -6.27 -5.68 3.12
C ILE A 26 -5.80 -6.73 2.11
N ILE A 27 -5.41 -6.32 0.90
CA ILE A 27 -4.91 -7.24 -0.13
C ILE A 27 -3.70 -8.04 0.39
N GLY A 28 -2.74 -7.38 1.03
CA GLY A 28 -1.55 -8.03 1.60
C GLY A 28 -1.88 -9.03 2.69
N ILE A 29 -2.80 -8.69 3.60
CA ILE A 29 -3.25 -9.60 4.66
C ILE A 29 -4.00 -10.79 4.08
N LEU A 30 -4.91 -10.57 3.13
CA LEU A 30 -5.62 -11.66 2.46
C LEU A 30 -4.63 -12.61 1.76
N ASN A 31 -3.65 -12.06 1.06
CA ASN A 31 -2.62 -12.86 0.41
C ASN A 31 -1.76 -13.63 1.44
N PHE A 32 -1.45 -13.02 2.59
CA PHE A 32 -0.71 -13.67 3.67
C PHE A 32 -1.47 -14.85 4.29
N VAL A 33 -2.78 -14.69 4.51
CA VAL A 33 -3.63 -15.67 5.18
C VAL A 33 -4.05 -16.80 4.24
N TYR A 34 -4.43 -16.47 3.01
CA TYR A 34 -5.11 -17.41 2.11
C TYR A 34 -4.20 -18.00 1.02
N VAL A 35 -3.09 -17.34 0.69
CA VAL A 35 -2.24 -17.73 -0.45
C VAL A 35 -0.85 -18.13 0.04
N HIS A 36 0.01 -17.14 0.31
CA HIS A 36 1.40 -17.36 0.66
C HIS A 36 1.90 -16.30 1.66
N SER A 37 2.51 -16.77 2.75
CA SER A 37 2.97 -15.91 3.83
C SER A 37 4.09 -14.94 3.39
N VAL A 38 4.99 -15.36 2.49
CA VAL A 38 6.11 -14.50 2.08
C VAL A 38 5.66 -13.33 1.17
N PRO A 39 4.97 -13.55 0.05
CA PRO A 39 4.42 -12.48 -0.78
C PRO A 39 3.40 -11.62 -0.01
N GLY A 40 2.51 -12.23 0.78
CA GLY A 40 1.54 -11.51 1.59
C GLY A 40 2.17 -10.54 2.59
N LEU A 41 3.22 -10.97 3.30
CA LEU A 41 3.96 -10.09 4.20
C LEU A 41 4.64 -8.95 3.43
N PHE A 42 5.22 -9.27 2.27
CA PHE A 42 5.85 -8.28 1.40
C PHE A 42 4.86 -7.19 0.94
N TYR A 43 3.69 -7.58 0.43
CA TYR A 43 2.66 -6.61 0.02
C TYR A 43 2.12 -5.79 1.21
N THR A 44 1.99 -6.41 2.38
CA THR A 44 1.58 -5.73 3.61
C THR A 44 2.59 -4.65 4.02
N ILE A 45 3.88 -4.95 3.94
CA ILE A 45 4.94 -3.96 4.21
C ILE A 45 4.92 -2.86 3.15
N LEU A 46 4.76 -3.21 1.87
CA LEU A 46 4.66 -2.21 0.80
C LEU A 46 3.44 -1.29 0.94
N ALA A 47 2.32 -1.79 1.46
CA ALA A 47 1.15 -0.98 1.76
C ALA A 47 1.47 0.16 2.76
N LEU A 48 2.41 -0.05 3.68
CA LEU A 48 2.87 1.00 4.60
C LEU A 48 3.56 2.17 3.87
N ALA A 49 4.09 1.98 2.66
CA ALA A 49 4.66 3.08 1.87
C ALA A 49 3.64 4.17 1.51
N TYR A 50 2.35 3.82 1.50
CA TYR A 50 1.24 4.76 1.27
C TYR A 50 0.77 5.42 2.55
N ALA A 51 1.10 4.88 3.72
CA ALA A 51 0.66 5.40 5.00
C ALA A 51 1.29 6.80 5.23
N PRO A 52 0.48 7.84 5.51
CA PRO A 52 1.00 9.19 5.72
C PRO A 52 2.01 9.28 6.88
N PHE A 53 1.84 8.45 7.91
CA PHE A 53 2.78 8.36 9.04
C PHE A 53 4.15 7.81 8.59
N PHE A 54 4.15 6.77 7.77
CA PHE A 54 5.37 6.13 7.30
C PHE A 54 6.16 7.05 6.36
N GLN A 55 5.49 7.79 5.47
CA GLN A 55 6.15 8.79 4.64
C GLN A 55 6.82 9.89 5.45
N LYS A 56 6.17 10.39 6.51
CA LYS A 56 6.78 11.35 7.43
C LYS A 56 7.99 10.75 8.15
N MET A 57 7.93 9.47 8.52
CA MET A 57 9.04 8.78 9.15
C MET A 57 10.24 8.61 8.20
N ILE A 58 10.01 8.22 6.94
CA ILE A 58 11.05 8.10 5.91
C ILE A 58 11.72 9.44 5.68
N ILE A 59 10.94 10.51 5.50
CA ILE A 59 11.49 11.85 5.27
C ILE A 59 12.36 12.28 6.46
N ARG A 60 11.93 12.00 7.70
CA ARG A 60 12.69 12.37 8.91
C ARG A 60 13.96 11.53 9.13
N LYS A 61 13.93 10.22 8.83
CA LYS A 61 15.05 9.32 9.09
C LYS A 61 16.04 9.22 7.92
N ILE A 62 15.53 9.22 6.70
CA ILE A 62 16.29 8.95 5.47
C ILE A 62 16.48 10.24 4.67
N GLY A 63 15.68 11.29 4.91
CA GLY A 63 15.73 12.52 4.13
C GLY A 63 15.12 12.41 2.73
N PHE A 64 14.57 11.24 2.38
CA PHE A 64 14.03 10.96 1.06
C PHE A 64 12.51 11.11 1.03
N ARG A 65 12.00 11.80 0.00
CA ARG A 65 10.55 11.91 -0.24
C ARG A 65 10.14 10.96 -1.35
N ILE A 66 9.31 9.98 -1.03
CA ILE A 66 8.74 9.08 -2.04
C ILE A 66 7.93 9.92 -3.03
N SER A 67 8.31 9.87 -4.30
CA SER A 67 7.61 10.59 -5.36
C SER A 67 6.26 9.93 -5.67
N ARG A 68 5.30 10.72 -6.16
CA ARG A 68 3.99 10.20 -6.56
C ARG A 68 4.09 9.11 -7.62
N TRP A 69 5.05 9.23 -8.55
CA TRP A 69 5.30 8.24 -9.58
C TRP A 69 5.73 6.89 -9.02
N ILE A 70 6.62 6.88 -8.01
CA ILE A 70 7.04 5.65 -7.33
C ILE A 70 5.83 4.95 -6.71
N LEU A 71 4.95 5.69 -6.07
CA LEU A 71 3.73 5.13 -5.47
C LEU A 71 2.76 4.59 -6.52
N ILE A 72 2.61 5.26 -7.65
CA ILE A 72 1.75 4.74 -8.73
C ILE A 72 2.31 3.41 -9.26
N VAL A 73 3.60 3.35 -9.57
CA VAL A 73 4.25 2.12 -10.06
C VAL A 73 4.15 1.00 -9.02
N LEU A 74 4.41 1.33 -7.75
CA LEU A 74 4.31 0.37 -6.65
C LEU A 74 2.88 -0.19 -6.53
N GLY A 75 1.86 0.64 -6.74
CA GLY A 75 0.47 0.25 -6.61
C GLY A 75 0.04 -0.65 -7.74
N LEU A 76 0.48 -0.33 -8.96
CA LEU A 76 0.30 -1.17 -10.12
C LEU A 76 0.96 -2.54 -9.94
N ILE A 77 2.18 -2.60 -9.37
CA ILE A 77 2.87 -3.85 -9.09
C ILE A 77 2.07 -4.71 -8.09
N ILE A 78 1.59 -4.11 -6.99
CA ILE A 78 0.79 -4.84 -6.00
C ILE A 78 -0.48 -5.39 -6.67
N LEU A 79 -1.26 -4.53 -7.34
CA LEU A 79 -2.51 -4.94 -7.98
C LEU A 79 -2.29 -6.00 -9.05
N TRP A 80 -1.31 -5.82 -9.91
CA TRP A 80 -1.00 -6.77 -10.97
C TRP A 80 -0.57 -8.13 -10.39
N ALA A 81 0.35 -8.11 -9.42
CA ALA A 81 0.88 -9.33 -8.83
C ALA A 81 -0.17 -10.09 -7.99
N THR A 82 -1.11 -9.39 -7.34
CA THR A 82 -2.12 -10.07 -6.49
C THR A 82 -3.42 -10.38 -7.21
N LEU A 83 -3.86 -9.53 -8.15
CA LEU A 83 -5.19 -9.65 -8.76
C LEU A 83 -5.16 -10.04 -10.24
N ALA A 84 -4.09 -9.75 -10.98
CA ALA A 84 -4.04 -10.07 -12.41
C ALA A 84 -3.35 -11.42 -12.68
N VAL A 85 -2.33 -11.76 -11.88
CA VAL A 85 -1.50 -12.97 -12.07
C VAL A 85 -1.32 -13.76 -10.77
N GLY A 86 -1.96 -13.33 -9.68
CA GLY A 86 -1.76 -13.93 -8.36
C GLY A 86 -2.85 -14.93 -7.99
N ASP A 87 -2.48 -15.95 -7.21
CA ASP A 87 -3.38 -17.00 -6.73
C ASP A 87 -4.54 -16.46 -5.87
N LEU A 88 -4.44 -15.21 -5.38
CA LEU A 88 -5.54 -14.58 -4.66
C LEU A 88 -6.75 -14.37 -5.59
N PHE A 89 -6.53 -14.02 -6.85
CA PHE A 89 -7.61 -13.90 -7.84
C PHE A 89 -8.21 -15.27 -8.19
N GLU A 90 -7.36 -16.28 -8.41
CA GLU A 90 -7.82 -17.65 -8.66
C GLU A 90 -8.68 -18.19 -7.52
N LEU A 91 -8.31 -17.89 -6.26
CA LEU A 91 -9.11 -18.24 -5.09
C LEU A 91 -10.49 -17.56 -5.10
N PHE A 92 -10.52 -16.26 -5.42
CA PHE A 92 -11.78 -15.53 -5.54
C PHE A 92 -12.67 -16.07 -6.66
N GLU A 93 -12.07 -16.44 -7.79
CA GLU A 93 -12.79 -17.06 -8.91
C GLU A 93 -13.39 -18.41 -8.49
N ALA A 94 -12.60 -19.25 -7.81
CA ALA A 94 -13.07 -20.54 -7.31
C ALA A 94 -14.25 -20.41 -6.32
N TRP A 95 -14.26 -19.37 -5.47
CA TRP A 95 -15.39 -19.09 -4.58
C TRP A 95 -16.62 -18.54 -5.28
N MET A 96 -16.44 -17.81 -6.38
CA MET A 96 -17.55 -17.22 -7.14
C MET A 96 -18.29 -18.26 -7.99
N LEU A 97 -17.59 -19.30 -8.44
CA LEU A 97 -18.13 -20.36 -9.28
C LEU A 97 -18.84 -21.49 -8.50
N HIS A 98 -18.90 -21.38 -7.17
CA HIS A 98 -19.58 -22.30 -6.25
C HIS A 98 -20.87 -21.71 -5.70
#